data_AF-A0AAW9T777-F1
#
_entry.id   AF-A0AAW9T777-F1
#
_cell.length_a   1.000
_cell.length_b   1.000
_cell.length_c   1.000
_cell.angle_alpha   90.00
_cell.angle_beta   90.00
_cell.angle_gamma   90.00
#
_symmetry.space_group_name_H-M   'P 1'
#
loop_
_entity.id
_entity.type
_entity.pdbx_description
1 polymer ?
#
loop_
_entity_poly.entity_id
_entity_poly.type
_entity_poly.pdbx_seq_one_letter_code
_entity_poly.pdbx_strand_id
1 'polypeptide(L)'
;MNTLHSYLAYYLLAINAVAFIVYGIDKYKAKKAKWRIPEVTLLLLAVVGGSIGAWMGMKVWHHKTMHKKFKYGIPVILLIQIALMAYLHMK
;
A
#
# COMPACT_ATOMS: atom_id res chain seq x y z
N MET A 1 12.23 19.85 16.58
CA MET A 1 11.36 18.72 16.22
C MET A 1 10.99 18.73 14.72
N ASN A 2 11.89 19.10 13.79
CA ASN A 2 11.51 19.28 12.37
C ASN A 2 12.25 18.32 11.42
N THR A 3 13.50 17.98 11.70
CA THR A 3 14.30 17.08 10.86
C THR A 3 13.74 15.66 10.84
N LEU A 4 13.38 15.11 12.00
CA LEU A 4 12.82 13.75 12.14
C LEU A 4 11.50 13.57 11.39
N HIS A 5 10.59 14.56 11.47
CA HIS A 5 9.33 14.55 10.72
C HIS A 5 9.56 14.62 9.21
N SER A 6 10.52 15.42 8.75
CA SER A 6 10.90 15.47 7.34
C SER A 6 11.42 14.12 6.84
N TYR A 7 12.30 13.45 7.59
CA TYR A 7 12.79 12.11 7.23
C TYR A 7 11.66 11.07 7.17
N LEU A 8 10.74 11.10 8.14
CA LEU A 8 9.56 10.23 8.14
C LEU A 8 8.64 10.50 6.93
N ALA A 9 8.43 11.76 6.57
CA ALA A 9 7.63 12.13 5.41
C ALA A 9 8.26 11.64 4.09
N TYR A 10 9.58 11.78 3.91
CA TYR A 10 10.29 11.24 2.75
C TYR A 10 10.23 9.72 2.68
N TYR A 11 10.38 9.03 3.83
CA TYR A 11 10.24 7.58 3.90
C TYR A 11 8.82 7.13 3.50
N LEU A 12 7.79 7.80 4.04
CA LEU A 12 6.39 7.52 3.69
C LEU A 12 6.08 7.78 2.22
N LEU A 13 6.64 8.85 1.63
CA LEU A 13 6.50 9.11 0.19
C LEU A 13 7.16 8.01 -0.65
N ALA A 14 8.39 7.62 -0.30
CA ALA A 14 9.13 6.58 -1.01
C ALA A 14 8.39 5.24 -0.97
N ILE A 15 7.94 4.78 0.21
CA ILE A 15 7.25 3.49 0.35
C ILE A 15 5.89 3.48 -0.38
N ASN A 16 5.17 4.62 -0.40
CA ASN A 16 3.93 4.73 -1.17
C ASN A 16 4.19 4.71 -2.68
N ALA A 17 5.24 5.38 -3.16
CA ALA A 17 5.63 5.32 -4.56
C ALA A 17 6.04 3.89 -4.98
N VAL A 18 6.84 3.20 -4.16
CA VAL A 18 7.20 1.79 -4.39
C VAL A 18 5.96 0.92 -4.42
N ALA A 19 5.02 1.10 -3.50
CA ALA A 19 3.77 0.36 -3.50
C ALA A 19 2.95 0.57 -4.76
N PHE A 20 2.81 1.82 -5.22
CA PHE A 20 2.13 2.12 -6.46
C PHE A 20 2.77 1.43 -7.67
N ILE A 21 4.10 1.45 -7.76
CA ILE A 21 4.85 0.82 -8.85
C ILE A 21 4.68 -0.70 -8.82
N VAL A 22 4.78 -1.34 -7.64
CA VAL A 22 4.62 -2.80 -7.51
C VAL A 22 3.23 -3.25 -7.96
N TYR A 23 2.18 -2.50 -7.63
CA TYR A 23 0.82 -2.74 -8.14
C TYR A 23 0.73 -2.61 -9.67
N GLY A 24 1.42 -1.62 -10.25
CA GLY A 24 1.52 -1.47 -11.70
C GLY A 24 2.27 -2.62 -12.38
N ILE A 25 3.38 -3.07 -11.78
CA ILE A 25 4.17 -4.20 -12.25
C ILE A 25 3.34 -5.48 -12.20
N ASP A 26 2.54 -5.70 -11.16
CA ASP A 26 1.66 -6.88 -11.08
C ASP A 26 0.65 -6.90 -12.24
N LYS A 27 0.04 -5.76 -12.57
CA LYS A 27 -0.82 -5.63 -13.77
C LYS A 27 -0.07 -5.87 -15.07
N TYR A 28 1.15 -5.34 -15.19
CA TYR A 28 1.99 -5.57 -16.37
C TYR A 28 2.36 -7.05 -16.54
N LYS A 29 2.73 -7.73 -15.45
CA LYS A 29 3.01 -9.16 -15.44
C LYS A 29 1.77 -9.98 -15.77
N ALA A 30 0.60 -9.57 -15.28
CA ALA A 30 -0.68 -10.21 -15.65
C ALA A 30 -0.99 -10.08 -17.14
N LYS A 31 -0.69 -8.92 -17.77
CA LYS A 31 -0.83 -8.74 -19.22
C LYS A 31 0.19 -9.57 -20.03
N LYS A 32 1.41 -9.74 -19.53
CA LYS A 32 2.46 -10.53 -20.19
C LYS A 32 2.43 -12.03 -19.86
N ALA A 33 1.38 -12.51 -19.19
CA ALA A 33 1.25 -13.90 -18.74
C ALA A 33 2.49 -14.44 -17.98
N LYS A 34 3.21 -13.55 -17.30
CA LYS A 34 4.37 -13.92 -16.46
C LYS A 34 3.91 -14.25 -15.04
N TRP A 35 4.80 -14.89 -14.28
CA TRP A 35 4.60 -15.18 -12.86
C TRP A 35 4.10 -13.94 -12.09
N ARG A 36 2.91 -14.07 -11.49
CA ARG A 36 2.25 -13.00 -10.72
C ARG A 36 2.91 -12.81 -9.36
N ILE A 37 2.85 -11.60 -8.83
CA ILE A 37 3.39 -11.31 -7.49
C ILE A 37 2.44 -11.91 -6.45
N PRO A 38 2.95 -12.62 -5.43
CA PRO A 38 2.11 -13.19 -4.39
C PRO A 38 1.35 -12.10 -3.63
N GLU A 39 0.08 -12.39 -3.35
CA GLU A 39 -0.84 -11.44 -2.72
C GLU A 39 -0.35 -10.96 -1.34
N VAL A 40 0.38 -11.84 -0.64
CA VAL A 40 0.98 -11.59 0.66
C VAL A 40 2.01 -10.46 0.60
N THR A 41 2.82 -10.40 -0.47
CA THR A 41 3.82 -9.33 -0.61
C THR A 41 3.17 -7.98 -0.82
N LEU A 42 2.09 -7.92 -1.61
CA LEU A 42 1.33 -6.68 -1.83
C LEU A 42 0.66 -6.18 -0.55
N LEU A 43 0.13 -7.11 0.28
CA LEU A 43 -0.45 -6.78 1.57
C LEU A 43 0.62 -6.36 2.59
N LEU A 44 1.75 -7.05 2.66
CA LEU A 44 2.88 -6.67 3.52
C LEU A 44 3.38 -5.27 3.19
N LEU A 45 3.49 -4.94 1.89
CA LEU A 45 3.91 -3.61 1.47
C LEU A 45 2.94 -2.51 1.94
N ALA A 46 1.63 -2.80 1.94
CA ALA A 46 0.62 -1.90 2.48
C ALA A 46 0.76 -1.76 4.01
N VAL A 47 1.01 -2.86 4.73
CA VAL A 47 1.23 -2.88 6.19
C VAL A 47 2.47 -2.09 6.61
N VAL A 48 3.56 -2.16 5.84
CA VAL A 48 4.83 -1.48 6.14
C VAL A 48 4.71 0.05 6.01
N GLY A 49 3.72 0.57 5.29
CA GLY A 49 3.51 2.02 5.12
C GLY A 49 3.08 2.44 3.72
N GLY A 50 3.02 1.51 2.77
CA GLY A 50 2.56 1.75 1.40
C GLY A 50 1.04 1.68 1.23
N SER A 51 0.24 1.79 2.30
CA SER A 51 -1.22 1.59 2.25
C SER A 51 -1.92 2.56 1.31
N ILE A 52 -1.51 3.84 1.29
CA ILE A 52 -2.05 4.88 0.40
C ILE A 52 -1.68 4.59 -1.06
N GLY A 53 -0.43 4.27 -1.33
CA GLY A 53 0.09 3.93 -2.66
C GLY A 53 -0.49 2.62 -3.19
N ALA A 54 -0.73 1.64 -2.32
CA ALA A 54 -1.42 0.40 -2.65
C ALA A 54 -2.90 0.64 -2.97
N TRP A 55 -3.59 1.49 -2.20
CA TRP A 55 -4.99 1.86 -2.46
C TRP A 55 -5.15 2.65 -3.77
N MET A 56 -4.27 3.63 -4.01
CA MET A 56 -4.22 4.34 -5.29
C MET A 56 -3.87 3.40 -6.44
N GLY A 57 -2.88 2.52 -6.26
CA GLY A 57 -2.46 1.53 -7.25
C GLY A 57 -3.59 0.59 -7.66
N MET A 58 -4.38 0.10 -6.69
CA MET A 58 -5.58 -0.69 -6.96
C MET A 58 -6.64 0.10 -7.75
N LYS A 59 -6.91 1.34 -7.35
CA LYS A 59 -7.96 2.17 -7.98
C LYS A 59 -7.60 2.58 -9.40
N VAL A 60 -6.36 3.02 -9.63
CA VAL A 60 -5.86 3.41 -10.96
C VAL A 60 -5.83 2.19 -11.88
N TRP A 61 -5.29 1.07 -11.40
CA TRP A 61 -5.11 -0.09 -12.24
C TRP A 61 -6.32 -1.01 -12.33
N HIS A 62 -7.40 -0.75 -11.58
CA HIS A 62 -8.56 -1.65 -11.48
C HIS A 62 -8.12 -3.11 -11.29
N HIS A 63 -7.01 -3.30 -10.57
CA HIS A 63 -6.33 -4.58 -10.49
C HIS A 63 -6.90 -5.36 -9.32
N LYS A 64 -7.46 -6.56 -9.59
CA LYS A 64 -8.01 -7.48 -8.57
C LYS A 64 -8.98 -6.84 -7.55
N THR A 65 -9.81 -5.88 -7.98
CA THR A 65 -10.90 -5.32 -7.15
C THR A 65 -11.98 -6.34 -6.76
N MET A 66 -12.02 -7.50 -7.42
CA MET A 66 -12.97 -8.58 -7.16
C MET A 66 -12.49 -9.61 -6.13
N HIS A 67 -11.19 -9.64 -5.80
CA HIS A 67 -10.71 -10.53 -4.74
C HIS A 67 -11.03 -9.91 -3.38
N LYS A 68 -11.95 -10.56 -2.64
CA LYS A 68 -12.42 -10.11 -1.32
C LYS A 68 -11.26 -9.74 -0.37
N LYS A 69 -10.14 -10.47 -0.44
CA LYS A 69 -8.92 -10.21 0.34
C LYS A 69 -8.31 -8.83 0.08
N PHE A 70 -8.25 -8.37 -1.16
CA PHE A 70 -7.72 -7.03 -1.49
C PHE A 70 -8.75 -5.92 -1.30
N LYS A 71 -10.01 -6.20 -1.68
CA LYS A 71 -11.10 -5.23 -1.55
C LYS A 71 -11.33 -4.81 -0.11
N TYR A 72 -11.29 -5.75 0.84
CA TYR A 72 -11.46 -5.44 2.26
C TYR A 72 -10.14 -5.33 3.02
N GLY A 73 -9.12 -6.12 2.67
CA GLY A 73 -7.86 -6.15 3.41
C GLY A 73 -7.11 -4.81 3.39
N ILE A 74 -7.00 -4.16 2.23
CA ILE A 74 -6.30 -2.86 2.14
C ILE A 74 -7.02 -1.76 2.93
N PRO A 75 -8.33 -1.51 2.77
CA PRO A 75 -9.01 -0.50 3.58
C PRO A 75 -9.01 -0.83 5.06
N VAL A 76 -9.06 -2.12 5.45
CA VAL A 76 -8.91 -2.53 6.86
C VAL A 76 -7.51 -2.22 7.39
N ILE A 77 -6.46 -2.54 6.65
CA ILE A 77 -5.06 -2.21 7.03
C ILE A 77 -4.89 -0.69 7.14
N LEU A 78 -5.47 0.07 6.22
CA LEU A 78 -5.41 1.52 6.21
C LEU A 78 -6.16 2.12 7.41
N LEU A 79 -7.33 1.60 7.75
CA LEU A 79 -8.07 1.96 8.97
C LEU A 79 -7.28 1.65 10.24
N ILE A 80 -6.65 0.47 10.32
CA ILE A 80 -5.81 0.08 11.46
C ILE A 80 -4.62 1.02 11.59
N GLN A 81 -3.94 1.37 10.49
CA GLN A 81 -2.83 2.33 10.51
C GLN A 81 -3.28 3.71 11.00
N ILE A 82 -4.40 4.22 10.49
CA ILE A 82 -4.95 5.52 10.94
C ILE A 82 -5.29 5.48 12.44
N ALA A 83 -5.96 4.41 12.90
CA ALA A 83 -6.31 4.23 14.30
C ALA A 83 -5.07 4.15 15.20
N LEU A 84 -4.03 3.43 14.77
CA LEU A 84 -2.76 3.32 15.49
C LEU A 84 -2.04 4.67 15.57
N MET A 85 -2.03 5.42 14.46
CA MET A 85 -1.41 6.76 14.38
C MET A 85 -2.16 7.75 15.26
N ALA A 86 -3.50 7.72 15.25
CA ALA A 86 -4.33 8.55 16.13
C ALA A 86 -4.11 8.21 17.61
N TYR A 87 -4.02 6.93 17.97
CA TYR A 87 -3.73 6.50 19.34
C TYR A 87 -2.34 6.96 19.81
N LEU A 88 -1.32 6.85 18.95
CA LEU A 88 0.03 7.35 19.24
C LEU A 88 0.09 8.88 19.35
N HIS A 89 -0.77 9.60 18.64
CA HIS A 89 -0.83 11.06 18.71
C HIS A 89 -1.62 11.57 19.92
N MET A 90 -2.59 10.79 20.41
CA MET A 90 -3.44 11.13 21.54
C MET A 90 -2.80 10.81 22.90
N LYS A 91 -1.64 10.15 22.90
CA LYS A 91 -0.88 9.76 24.09
C LYS A 91 0.40 10.58 24.18
#